data_AF-R9TFS9-F1
#
_entry.id   AF-R9TFS9-F1
#
_cell.length_a   1.000
_cell.length_b   1.000
_cell.length_c   1.000
_cell.angle_alpha   90.00
_cell.angle_beta   90.00
_cell.angle_gamma   90.00
#
_symmetry.space_group_name_H-M   'P 1'
#
loop_
_entity.id
_entity.type
_entity.pdbx_description
1 polymer ?
#
loop_
_entity_poly.entity_id
_entity_poly.type
_entity_poly.pdbx_seq_one_letter_code
_entity_poly.pdbx_strand_id
1 'polypeptide(L)'
;MFGKLVTASACLLALLALAAAQDTHFCNDGWDLYTTTWHDQTHHSCFYFGTNFEKVSHDTAKLLCNGMGAFLAEVPYGPHLNSWIVQKLLEKNNLLDAEGKPDTRRPHFETQYWLGARDFGHHNEHVPGEWMWEHRNTTVQWFDWADNEPNNFHGQSCLTYLLEESIFGFRDFKWNDWDCNEVADFICEVVID
;
A
#
# COMPACT_ATOMS: atom_id res chain seq x y z
N MET A 1 -10.89 -48.69 -34.37
CA MET A 1 -9.68 -48.38 -33.57
C MET A 1 -9.41 -46.87 -33.51
N PHE A 2 -9.64 -46.11 -34.59
CA PHE A 2 -9.48 -44.64 -34.65
C PHE A 2 -10.31 -43.83 -33.63
N GLY A 3 -11.57 -44.20 -33.36
CA GLY A 3 -12.44 -43.42 -32.46
C GLY A 3 -12.01 -43.40 -30.98
N LYS A 4 -11.26 -44.42 -30.51
CA LYS A 4 -10.72 -44.48 -29.13
C LYS A 4 -9.48 -43.60 -28.94
N LEU A 5 -8.71 -43.38 -30.01
CA LEU A 5 -7.50 -42.56 -29.97
C LEU A 5 -7.84 -41.06 -29.93
N VAL A 6 -8.88 -40.66 -30.67
CA VAL A 6 -9.37 -39.26 -30.71
C VAL A 6 -9.97 -38.84 -29.37
N THR A 7 -10.72 -39.72 -28.70
CA THR A 7 -11.32 -39.43 -27.38
C THR A 7 -10.26 -39.30 -26.29
N ALA A 8 -9.24 -40.17 -26.27
CA ALA A 8 -8.15 -40.06 -25.31
C ALA A 8 -7.34 -38.77 -25.47
N SER A 9 -7.06 -38.36 -26.72
CA SER A 9 -6.31 -37.13 -27.02
C SER A 9 -7.08 -35.86 -26.65
N ALA A 10 -8.40 -35.84 -26.88
CA ALA A 10 -9.27 -34.73 -26.48
C ALA A 10 -9.38 -34.59 -24.96
N CYS A 11 -9.43 -35.71 -24.24
CA CYS A 11 -9.46 -35.72 -22.76
C CYS A 11 -8.15 -35.20 -22.16
N LEU A 12 -7.01 -35.56 -22.75
CA LEU A 12 -5.69 -35.09 -22.32
C LEU A 12 -5.50 -33.59 -22.59
N LEU A 13 -5.98 -33.09 -23.74
CA LEU A 13 -5.97 -31.65 -24.06
C LEU A 13 -6.88 -30.85 -23.12
N ALA A 14 -8.05 -31.39 -22.76
CA ALA A 14 -8.94 -30.77 -21.79
C ALA A 14 -8.31 -30.74 -20.37
N LEU A 15 -7.66 -31.81 -19.94
CA LEU A 15 -6.95 -31.85 -18.64
C LEU A 15 -5.76 -30.89 -18.60
N LEU A 16 -5.01 -30.76 -19.70
CA LEU A 16 -3.93 -29.78 -19.82
C LEU A 16 -4.46 -28.33 -19.82
N ALA A 17 -5.61 -28.09 -20.46
CA ALA A 17 -6.27 -26.79 -20.42
C ALA A 17 -6.83 -26.46 -19.02
N LEU A 18 -7.39 -27.42 -18.29
CA LEU A 18 -7.81 -27.23 -16.90
C LEU A 18 -6.63 -27.00 -15.95
N ALA A 19 -5.50 -27.68 -16.17
CA ALA A 19 -4.28 -27.44 -15.38
C ALA A 19 -3.65 -26.08 -15.68
N ALA A 20 -3.71 -25.61 -16.93
CA ALA A 20 -3.28 -24.27 -17.33
C ALA A 20 -4.28 -23.17 -16.94
N ALA A 21 -5.53 -23.54 -16.63
CA ALA A 21 -6.62 -22.65 -16.18
C ALA A 21 -6.87 -22.75 -14.67
N GLN A 22 -5.91 -23.23 -13.87
CA GLN A 22 -5.90 -22.89 -12.45
C GLN A 22 -5.62 -21.40 -12.35
N ASP A 23 -6.69 -20.62 -12.38
CA ASP A 23 -6.72 -19.19 -12.12
C ASP A 23 -5.81 -18.89 -10.92
N THR A 24 -4.68 -18.25 -11.19
CA THR A 24 -3.91 -17.54 -10.16
C THR A 24 -4.64 -16.24 -9.84
N HIS A 25 -5.92 -16.31 -9.48
CA HIS A 25 -6.67 -15.18 -8.96
C HIS A 25 -6.28 -15.03 -7.49
N PHE A 26 -5.09 -14.46 -7.29
CA PHE A 26 -4.53 -14.23 -5.96
C PHE A 26 -5.33 -13.19 -5.17
N CYS A 27 -5.83 -12.16 -5.87
CA CYS A 27 -6.45 -11.00 -5.25
C CYS A 27 -7.87 -10.78 -5.78
N ASN A 28 -8.76 -10.35 -4.89
CA ASN A 28 -10.10 -9.91 -5.25
C ASN A 28 -10.07 -8.81 -6.32
N ASP A 29 -11.15 -8.67 -7.09
CA ASP A 29 -11.25 -7.62 -8.11
C ASP A 29 -11.05 -6.24 -7.49
N GLY A 30 -10.19 -5.43 -8.13
CA GLY A 30 -9.82 -4.10 -7.64
C GLY A 30 -8.68 -4.07 -6.62
N TRP A 31 -8.06 -5.22 -6.32
CA TRP A 31 -6.86 -5.31 -5.49
C TRP A 31 -5.62 -5.58 -6.36
N ASP A 32 -4.50 -4.94 -6.01
CA ASP A 32 -3.21 -5.12 -6.66
C ASP A 32 -2.38 -6.20 -5.94
N LEU A 33 -1.87 -7.17 -6.70
CA LEU A 33 -0.98 -8.20 -6.18
C LEU A 33 0.45 -7.65 -6.03
N TYR A 34 1.01 -7.80 -4.84
CA TYR A 34 2.43 -7.69 -4.58
C TYR A 34 3.02 -9.08 -4.33
N THR A 35 4.11 -9.40 -5.02
CA THR A 35 4.85 -10.66 -4.84
C THR A 35 6.29 -10.35 -4.53
N THR A 36 6.82 -10.97 -3.47
CA THR A 36 8.21 -10.85 -3.07
C THR A 36 8.79 -12.21 -2.72
N THR A 37 10.09 -12.39 -2.88
CA THR A 37 10.77 -13.63 -2.49
C THR A 37 11.78 -13.33 -1.41
N TRP A 38 11.68 -14.00 -0.27
CA TRP A 38 12.60 -13.86 0.85
C TRP A 38 12.95 -15.24 1.40
N HIS A 39 14.25 -15.51 1.61
CA HIS A 39 14.76 -16.83 2.01
C HIS A 39 14.18 -18.01 1.22
N ASP A 40 14.14 -17.88 -0.12
CA ASP A 40 13.60 -18.89 -1.04
C ASP A 40 12.10 -19.22 -0.84
N GLN A 41 11.38 -18.39 -0.09
CA GLN A 41 9.93 -18.43 0.06
C GLN A 41 9.31 -17.26 -0.69
N THR A 42 8.32 -17.57 -1.52
CA THR A 42 7.53 -16.55 -2.20
C THR A 42 6.38 -16.13 -1.29
N HIS A 43 6.27 -14.82 -1.09
CA HIS A 43 5.25 -14.17 -0.30
C HIS A 43 4.35 -13.31 -1.19
N HIS A 44 3.07 -13.29 -0.86
CA HIS A 44 2.05 -12.57 -1.60
C HIS A 44 1.19 -11.74 -0.63
N SER A 45 0.97 -10.49 -1.01
CA SER A 45 0.00 -9.61 -0.39
C SER A 45 -0.85 -8.97 -1.46
N CYS A 46 -2.14 -8.78 -1.19
CA CYS A 46 -3.03 -7.97 -2.01
C CYS A 46 -3.24 -6.62 -1.36
N PHE A 47 -3.21 -5.55 -2.16
CA PHE A 47 -3.42 -4.19 -1.69
C PHE A 47 -4.63 -3.55 -2.35
N TYR A 48 -5.48 -2.93 -1.55
CA TYR A 48 -6.59 -2.11 -2.03
C TYR A 48 -6.28 -0.64 -1.78
N PHE A 49 -6.25 0.13 -2.86
CA PHE A 49 -6.07 1.57 -2.79
C PHE A 49 -7.44 2.24 -2.85
N GLY A 50 -7.88 2.80 -1.72
CA GLY A 50 -9.18 3.49 -1.58
C GLY A 50 -9.42 4.49 -2.70
N THR A 51 -10.68 4.68 -3.10
CA THR A 51 -10.97 5.62 -4.19
C THR A 51 -10.78 7.06 -3.72
N ASN A 52 -10.42 7.99 -4.61
CA ASN A 52 -10.10 9.38 -4.26
C ASN A 52 -11.28 10.20 -3.66
N PHE A 53 -12.42 9.55 -3.41
CA PHE A 53 -13.62 10.15 -2.82
C PHE A 53 -13.97 9.54 -1.46
N GLU A 54 -13.15 8.62 -0.93
CA GLU A 54 -13.39 7.88 0.31
C GLU A 54 -12.42 8.29 1.42
N LYS A 55 -12.32 9.61 1.65
CA LYS A 55 -11.51 10.15 2.74
C LYS A 55 -12.22 9.97 4.08
N VAL A 56 -11.57 9.30 5.02
CA VAL A 56 -12.12 8.99 6.35
C VAL A 56 -11.04 9.14 7.42
N SER A 57 -11.43 9.12 8.70
CA SER A 57 -10.48 9.07 9.82
C SER A 57 -9.70 7.76 9.84
N HIS A 58 -8.54 7.75 10.50
CA HIS A 58 -7.69 6.55 10.62
C HIS A 58 -8.45 5.35 11.19
N ASP A 59 -9.18 5.57 12.29
CA ASP A 59 -9.98 4.51 12.94
C ASP A 59 -11.10 4.01 12.01
N THR A 60 -11.69 4.88 11.20
CA THR A 60 -12.72 4.49 10.21
C THR A 60 -12.10 3.69 9.07
N ALA A 61 -10.96 4.12 8.54
CA ALA A 61 -10.23 3.38 7.50
C ALA A 61 -9.86 1.97 7.98
N LYS A 62 -9.40 1.84 9.23
CA LYS A 62 -9.15 0.56 9.88
C LYS A 62 -10.39 -0.33 9.92
N LEU A 63 -11.55 0.21 10.31
CA LEU A 63 -12.81 -0.53 10.30
C LEU A 63 -13.22 -0.96 8.89
N LEU A 64 -13.02 -0.12 7.87
CA LEU A 64 -13.30 -0.46 6.48
C LEU A 64 -12.40 -1.59 5.98
N CYS A 65 -11.09 -1.51 6.21
CA CYS A 65 -10.16 -2.60 5.86
C CYS A 65 -10.55 -3.91 6.57
N ASN A 66 -10.83 -3.86 7.88
CA ASN A 66 -11.28 -5.02 8.64
C ASN A 66 -12.59 -5.61 8.07
N GLY A 67 -13.52 -4.76 7.63
CA GLY A 67 -14.75 -5.18 6.97
C GLY A 67 -14.54 -5.90 5.64
N MET A 68 -13.41 -5.65 4.96
CA MET A 68 -12.98 -6.34 3.75
C MET A 68 -12.14 -7.61 4.03
N GLY A 69 -11.97 -8.00 5.30
CA GLY A 69 -11.09 -9.11 5.69
C GLY A 69 -9.60 -8.78 5.58
N ALA A 70 -9.28 -7.49 5.61
CA ALA A 70 -7.94 -6.92 5.46
C ALA A 70 -7.58 -6.06 6.69
N PHE A 71 -6.40 -5.44 6.69
CA PHE A 71 -5.98 -4.45 7.67
C PHE A 71 -5.40 -3.23 6.94
N LEU A 72 -5.18 -2.10 7.64
CA LEU A 72 -4.48 -0.96 7.04
C LEU A 72 -3.06 -1.38 6.65
N ALA A 73 -2.62 -1.04 5.45
CA ALA A 73 -1.35 -1.50 4.90
C ALA A 73 -0.16 -1.17 5.81
N GLU A 74 0.77 -2.12 5.94
CA GLU A 74 1.97 -1.97 6.76
C GLU A 74 3.22 -2.17 5.92
N VAL A 75 4.28 -1.42 6.22
CA VAL A 75 5.54 -1.46 5.45
C VAL A 75 6.72 -1.87 6.33
N PRO A 76 6.72 -3.11 6.87
CA PRO A 76 7.68 -3.52 7.89
C PRO A 76 9.09 -3.83 7.36
N TYR A 77 9.25 -4.15 6.08
CA TYR A 77 10.48 -4.78 5.53
C TYR A 77 11.24 -3.89 4.54
N GLY A 78 11.36 -2.60 4.84
CA GLY A 78 12.24 -1.67 4.12
C GLY A 78 11.73 -1.22 2.74
N PRO A 79 12.63 -0.77 1.85
CA PRO A 79 12.25 0.09 0.73
C PRO A 79 11.51 -0.63 -0.40
N HIS A 80 11.62 -1.95 -0.54
CA HIS A 80 11.06 -2.67 -1.70
C HIS A 80 9.53 -2.57 -1.78
N LEU A 81 8.85 -2.85 -0.66
CA LEU A 81 7.40 -2.70 -0.58
C LEU A 81 7.01 -1.21 -0.66
N ASN A 82 7.74 -0.34 0.04
CA ASN A 82 7.51 1.11 0.01
C ASN A 82 7.52 1.66 -1.43
N SER A 83 8.57 1.38 -2.19
CA SER A 83 8.70 1.84 -3.58
C SER A 83 7.61 1.29 -4.49
N TRP A 84 7.16 0.05 -4.27
CA TRP A 84 6.05 -0.52 -5.04
C TRP A 84 4.72 0.20 -4.73
N ILE A 85 4.42 0.44 -3.44
CA ILE A 85 3.21 1.19 -3.03
C ILE A 85 3.26 2.61 -3.60
N VAL A 86 4.39 3.30 -3.47
CA VAL A 86 4.60 4.65 -4.01
C VAL A 86 4.32 4.69 -5.51
N GLN A 87 4.84 3.74 -6.29
CA GLN A 87 4.56 3.66 -7.74
C GLN A 87 3.07 3.51 -8.02
N LYS A 88 2.36 2.64 -7.27
CA LYS A 88 0.91 2.49 -7.39
C LYS A 88 0.14 3.77 -7.07
N LEU A 89 0.58 4.52 -6.06
CA LEU A 89 -0.03 5.81 -5.72
C LEU A 89 0.21 6.85 -6.81
N LEU A 90 1.41 6.92 -7.39
CA LEU A 90 1.73 7.81 -8.51
C LEU A 90 0.91 7.46 -9.76
N GLU A 91 0.78 6.18 -10.08
CA GLU A 91 -0.08 5.68 -11.18
C GLU A 91 -1.54 6.09 -10.96
N LYS A 92 -2.09 5.77 -9.79
CA LYS A 92 -3.49 6.05 -9.42
C LYS A 92 -3.83 7.54 -9.51
N ASN A 93 -2.88 8.40 -9.16
CA ASN A 93 -3.06 9.84 -9.20
C ASN A 93 -2.68 10.45 -10.57
N ASN A 94 -2.32 9.63 -11.58
CA ASN A 94 -1.86 10.04 -12.90
C ASN A 94 -0.66 11.01 -12.84
N LEU A 95 0.30 10.73 -11.95
CA LEU A 95 1.42 11.62 -11.64
C LEU A 95 2.76 11.17 -12.23
N LEU A 96 2.80 10.05 -12.95
CA LEU A 96 4.05 9.51 -13.52
C LEU A 96 4.65 10.39 -14.63
N ASP A 97 3.84 11.16 -15.36
CA ASP A 97 4.27 11.93 -16.55
C ASP A 97 4.10 13.46 -16.40
N ALA A 98 4.03 13.98 -15.18
CA ALA A 98 3.63 15.37 -14.91
C ALA A 98 4.71 16.44 -15.16
N GLU A 99 5.52 16.28 -16.22
CA GLU A 99 6.54 17.26 -16.62
C GLU A 99 5.92 18.64 -16.93
N GLY A 100 6.52 19.71 -16.39
CA GLY A 100 6.22 21.09 -16.80
C GLY A 100 5.14 21.84 -15.99
N LYS A 101 4.76 21.37 -14.79
CA LYS A 101 3.92 22.15 -13.86
C LYS A 101 4.74 23.18 -13.05
N PRO A 102 4.14 24.32 -12.67
CA PRO A 102 4.83 25.34 -11.87
C PRO A 102 5.22 24.81 -10.49
N ASP A 103 6.45 25.14 -10.09
CA ASP A 103 7.09 24.84 -8.80
C ASP A 103 6.21 25.28 -7.62
N THR A 104 5.80 24.30 -6.81
CA THR A 104 5.17 24.60 -5.53
C THR A 104 6.12 24.34 -4.36
N ARG A 105 6.99 23.32 -4.44
CA ARG A 105 7.75 22.74 -3.31
C ARG A 105 6.85 22.52 -2.11
N ARG A 106 5.63 22.00 -2.33
CA ARG A 106 4.62 21.86 -1.29
C ARG A 106 4.28 20.41 -1.02
N PRO A 107 4.16 20.04 0.25
CA PRO A 107 3.34 18.89 0.62
C PRO A 107 1.89 19.15 0.21
N HIS A 108 1.28 18.14 -0.41
CA HIS A 108 -0.12 18.14 -0.80
C HIS A 108 -0.95 17.44 0.28
N PHE A 109 -1.21 18.12 1.39
CA PHE A 109 -1.96 17.56 2.54
C PHE A 109 -3.39 17.09 2.19
N GLU A 110 -3.92 17.54 1.05
CA GLU A 110 -5.17 17.04 0.48
C GLU A 110 -5.05 15.65 -0.17
N THR A 111 -3.84 15.18 -0.45
CA THR A 111 -3.53 13.90 -1.11
C THR A 111 -2.66 13.05 -0.18
N GLN A 112 -3.33 12.34 0.72
CA GLN A 112 -2.71 11.49 1.73
C GLN A 112 -3.40 10.13 1.84
N TYR A 113 -2.66 9.10 2.23
CA TYR A 113 -3.15 7.74 2.37
C TYR A 113 -2.74 7.11 3.71
N TRP A 114 -3.72 6.69 4.51
CA TRP A 114 -3.48 6.03 5.79
C TRP A 114 -2.69 4.72 5.66
N LEU A 115 -1.76 4.53 6.60
CA LEU A 115 -1.04 3.30 6.87
C LEU A 115 -1.39 2.76 8.27
N GLY A 116 -1.05 1.49 8.51
CA GLY A 116 -1.38 0.76 9.73
C GLY A 116 -0.51 1.09 10.94
N ALA A 117 0.33 2.12 10.89
CA ALA A 117 1.15 2.52 12.03
C ALA A 117 0.55 3.66 12.84
N ARG A 118 0.80 3.60 14.16
CA ARG A 118 0.47 4.65 15.13
C ARG A 118 1.64 4.87 16.09
N ASP A 119 1.89 6.11 16.48
CA ASP A 119 2.79 6.46 17.58
C ASP A 119 2.07 6.39 18.92
N PHE A 120 2.76 5.84 19.92
CA PHE A 120 2.31 5.77 21.32
C PHE A 120 3.20 6.57 22.27
N GLY A 121 4.26 7.20 21.74
CA GLY A 121 5.24 7.97 22.48
C GLY A 121 5.15 9.47 22.23
N HIS A 122 6.27 10.15 22.45
CA HIS A 122 6.47 11.54 22.06
C HIS A 122 7.50 11.59 20.93
N HIS A 123 7.17 12.30 19.86
CA HIS A 123 8.04 12.51 18.70
C HIS A 123 8.13 13.98 18.26
N ASN A 124 9.08 14.26 17.38
CA ASN A 124 9.29 15.49 16.60
C ASN A 124 10.37 15.24 15.52
N GLU A 125 10.74 16.27 14.77
CA GLU A 125 11.73 16.20 13.67
C GLU A 125 13.10 15.62 14.05
N HIS A 126 13.46 15.64 15.34
CA HIS A 126 14.71 15.10 15.87
C HIS A 126 14.53 13.79 16.67
N VAL A 127 13.30 13.39 16.96
CA VAL A 127 12.95 12.22 17.76
C VAL A 127 11.82 11.48 17.05
N PRO A 128 12.08 10.37 16.37
CA PRO A 128 11.10 9.77 15.47
C PRO A 128 9.83 9.27 16.19
N GLY A 129 9.88 8.92 17.47
CA GLY A 129 8.73 8.39 18.23
C GLY A 129 8.80 6.88 18.49
N GLU A 130 7.74 6.34 19.06
CA GLU A 130 7.53 4.91 19.35
C GLU A 130 6.45 4.31 18.43
N TRP A 131 6.69 4.40 17.12
CA TRP A 131 5.77 3.90 16.10
C TRP A 131 5.63 2.38 16.13
N MET A 132 4.38 1.89 16.09
CA MET A 132 4.07 0.47 15.95
C MET A 132 3.12 0.20 14.79
N TRP A 133 3.40 -0.86 14.04
CA TRP A 133 2.48 -1.51 13.13
C TRP A 133 1.38 -2.20 13.94
N GLU A 134 0.14 -1.72 13.85
CA GLU A 134 -0.96 -2.15 14.72
C GLU A 134 -1.42 -3.59 14.48
N HIS A 135 -1.41 -4.06 13.23
CA HIS A 135 -1.84 -5.42 12.88
C HIS A 135 -0.77 -6.44 13.27
N ARG A 136 0.49 -6.20 12.88
CA ARG A 136 1.62 -7.09 13.23
C ARG A 136 2.01 -7.02 14.70
N ASN A 137 1.63 -5.94 15.39
CA ASN A 137 2.04 -5.64 16.77
C ASN A 137 3.57 -5.62 16.92
N THR A 138 4.24 -4.89 16.02
CA THR A 138 5.70 -4.76 15.99
C THR A 138 6.12 -3.31 15.81
N THR A 139 7.21 -2.91 16.47
CA THR A 139 7.80 -1.58 16.31
C THR A 139 8.29 -1.36 14.88
N VAL A 140 8.02 -0.17 14.33
CA VAL A 140 8.53 0.25 13.03
C VAL A 140 10.07 0.37 13.10
N GLN A 141 10.78 -0.33 12.21
CA GLN A 141 12.26 -0.39 12.21
C GLN A 141 12.90 0.47 11.13
N TRP A 142 12.12 0.97 10.17
CA TRP A 142 12.58 1.72 9.02
C TRP A 142 11.55 2.77 8.66
N PHE A 143 12.02 3.94 8.24
CA PHE A 143 11.18 5.10 7.98
C PHE A 143 11.52 5.74 6.63
N ASP A 144 10.49 6.27 5.97
CA ASP A 144 10.60 7.06 4.72
C ASP A 144 9.95 8.43 4.88
N TRP A 145 10.27 9.14 5.97
CA TRP A 145 9.70 10.44 6.30
C TRP A 145 9.90 11.47 5.18
N ALA A 146 8.87 12.30 5.00
CA ALA A 146 8.92 13.52 4.20
C ALA A 146 9.90 14.53 4.82
N ASP A 147 10.23 15.57 4.06
CA ASP A 147 11.13 16.62 4.55
C ASP A 147 10.49 17.31 5.77
N ASN A 148 11.19 17.29 6.92
CA ASN A 148 10.77 17.81 8.24
C ASN A 148 9.73 16.97 8.99
N GLU A 149 9.48 15.73 8.58
CA GLU A 149 8.63 14.79 9.31
C GLU A 149 9.44 13.75 10.12
N PRO A 150 8.86 13.18 11.19
CA PRO A 150 7.55 13.50 11.73
C PRO A 150 7.64 14.73 12.65
N ASN A 151 6.66 15.62 12.62
CA ASN A 151 6.76 16.93 13.27
C ASN A 151 5.91 17.06 14.55
N ASN A 152 5.02 16.08 14.83
CA ASN A 152 4.09 16.04 15.95
C ASN A 152 3.20 17.29 16.05
N PHE A 153 2.83 17.88 14.92
CA PHE A 153 2.10 19.13 14.88
C PHE A 153 0.68 18.93 15.41
N HIS A 154 0.39 19.47 16.60
CA HIS A 154 -0.87 19.25 17.33
C HIS A 154 -1.14 17.81 17.83
N GLY A 155 -0.11 16.98 18.03
CA GLY A 155 -0.30 15.63 18.60
C GLY A 155 -0.61 14.55 17.56
N GLN A 156 -0.16 14.75 16.32
CA GLN A 156 -0.35 13.82 15.20
C GLN A 156 0.31 12.48 15.50
N SER A 157 -0.47 11.40 15.52
CA SER A 157 0.03 10.09 15.95
C SER A 157 -0.24 8.98 14.93
N CYS A 158 -0.83 9.27 13.77
CA CYS A 158 -1.17 8.26 12.77
C CYS A 158 -0.33 8.43 11.50
N LEU A 159 0.07 7.33 10.87
CA LEU A 159 0.98 7.37 9.72
C LEU A 159 0.21 7.51 8.40
N THR A 160 0.62 8.44 7.54
CA THR A 160 0.16 8.53 6.15
C THR A 160 1.33 8.49 5.17
N TYR A 161 1.05 8.07 3.93
CA TYR A 161 1.77 8.60 2.76
C TYR A 161 1.23 9.98 2.42
N LEU A 162 2.11 10.93 2.12
CA LEU A 162 1.84 12.30 1.71
C LEU A 162 2.50 12.56 0.36
N LEU A 163 1.72 13.10 -0.58
CA LEU A 163 2.25 13.52 -1.87
C LEU A 163 3.17 14.74 -1.69
N GLU A 164 4.41 14.63 -2.14
CA GLU A 164 5.37 15.72 -2.21
C GLU A 164 5.74 16.03 -3.67
N GLU A 165 5.90 17.31 -3.98
CA GLU A 165 6.37 17.78 -5.28
C GLU A 165 7.67 18.58 -5.11
N SER A 166 8.74 18.13 -5.74
CA SER A 166 10.04 18.80 -5.73
C SER A 166 10.05 20.05 -6.63
N ILE A 167 11.11 20.86 -6.47
CA ILE A 167 11.36 22.06 -7.29
C ILE A 167 11.51 21.79 -8.80
N PHE A 168 11.77 20.53 -9.17
CA PHE A 168 11.91 20.11 -10.57
C PHE A 168 10.65 19.41 -11.11
N GLY A 169 9.55 19.42 -10.34
CA GLY A 169 8.30 18.77 -10.70
C GLY A 169 8.30 17.25 -10.50
N PHE A 170 9.38 16.66 -9.95
CA PHE A 170 9.34 15.26 -9.53
C PHE A 170 8.39 15.10 -8.36
N ARG A 171 7.52 14.11 -8.46
CA ARG A 171 6.52 13.77 -7.45
C ARG A 171 6.89 12.47 -6.79
N ASP A 172 6.67 12.42 -5.49
CA ASP A 172 6.90 11.23 -4.68
C ASP A 172 5.83 11.14 -3.59
N PHE A 173 5.71 9.98 -2.96
CA PHE A 173 4.93 9.82 -1.74
C PHE A 173 5.88 9.47 -0.59
N LYS A 174 5.91 10.32 0.43
CA LYS A 174 6.73 10.15 1.63
C LYS A 174 5.87 10.06 2.88
N TRP A 175 6.42 9.58 3.98
CA TRP A 175 5.65 9.39 5.20
C TRP A 175 5.44 10.70 5.94
N ASN A 176 4.27 10.83 6.56
CA ASN A 176 3.87 11.98 7.35
C ASN A 176 3.14 11.49 8.61
N ASP A 177 3.36 12.15 9.74
CA ASP A 177 2.48 11.99 10.89
C ASP A 177 1.26 12.90 10.74
N TRP A 178 0.09 12.33 10.94
CA TRP A 178 -1.18 13.00 10.73
C TRP A 178 -2.12 12.78 11.91
N ASP A 179 -3.07 13.69 12.08
CA ASP A 179 -4.02 13.61 13.19
C ASP A 179 -4.98 12.49 12.83
N CYS A 180 -5.08 11.48 13.69
CA CYS A 180 -5.90 10.31 13.48
C CYS A 180 -7.38 10.63 13.21
N ASN A 181 -7.85 11.82 13.62
CA ASN A 181 -9.22 12.29 13.41
C ASN A 181 -9.43 13.07 12.11
N GLU A 182 -8.35 13.50 11.45
CA GLU A 182 -8.42 14.12 10.13
C GLU A 182 -8.81 13.10 9.07
N VAL A 183 -9.20 13.58 7.89
CA VAL A 183 -9.60 12.70 6.79
C VAL A 183 -8.47 12.50 5.79
N ALA A 184 -8.23 11.24 5.41
CA ALA A 184 -7.33 10.86 4.33
C ALA A 184 -7.89 9.65 3.58
N ASP A 185 -7.39 9.40 2.38
CA ASP A 185 -7.65 8.12 1.69
C ASP A 185 -6.91 7.01 2.46
N PHE A 186 -7.05 5.76 2.05
CA PHE A 186 -6.46 4.63 2.79
C PHE A 186 -5.99 3.51 1.87
N ILE A 187 -5.09 2.69 2.40
CA ILE A 187 -4.59 1.49 1.73
C ILE A 187 -4.89 0.32 2.66
N CYS A 188 -5.56 -0.71 2.14
CA CYS A 188 -5.73 -1.96 2.87
C CYS A 188 -4.78 -3.03 2.33
N GLU A 189 -4.36 -3.94 3.19
CA GLU A 189 -3.52 -5.10 2.88
C GLU A 189 -4.19 -6.37 3.38
N VAL A 190 -4.10 -7.43 2.59
CA VAL A 190 -4.31 -8.81 3.05
C VAL A 190 -3.13 -9.66 2.61
N VAL A 191 -2.56 -10.43 3.55
CA VAL A 191 -1.51 -11.43 3.26
C VAL A 191 -2.20 -12.73 2.87
N ILE A 192 -1.78 -13.35 1.76
CA ILE A 192 -2.48 -14.50 1.15
C ILE A 192 -1.63 -15.78 1.10
N ASP A 193 -0.53 -15.81 1.85
CA ASP A 193 0.37 -16.96 1.98
C ASP A 193 -0.16 -18.07 2.91
#